data_AF-A0A9D1H9W0-F1
#
_entry.id   AF-A0A9D1H9W0-F1
#
_cell.length_a   1.000
_cell.length_b   1.000
_cell.length_c   1.000
_cell.angle_alpha   90.00
_cell.angle_beta   90.00
_cell.angle_gamma   90.00
#
_symmetry.space_group_name_H-M   'P 1'
#
loop_
_entity.id
_entity.type
_entity.pdbx_description
1 polymer ?
#
loop_
_entity_poly.entity_id
_entity_poly.type
_entity_poly.pdbx_seq_one_letter_code
_entity_poly.pdbx_strand_id
1 'polypeptide(L)'
;MPKLKDPEIQREVTSRVINAIERLIELGLVKNQKEFCKLSGYKEANLSKIMNGERFAPLMLVHFLSFSFNISPTWILLGKGPVFNLYNKKE
;
A
#
# COMPACT_ATOMS: atom_id res chain seq x y z
N MET A 1 -15.12 -3.06 -9.85
CA MET A 1 -13.69 -2.67 -9.85
C MET A 1 -12.91 -3.68 -10.68
N PRO A 2 -12.06 -3.24 -11.61
CA PRO A 2 -11.20 -4.15 -12.37
C PRO A 2 -10.30 -4.93 -11.42
N LYS A 3 -10.23 -6.24 -11.59
CA LYS A 3 -9.30 -7.12 -10.89
C LYS A 3 -8.13 -7.41 -11.82
N LEU A 4 -6.91 -7.42 -11.28
CA LEU A 4 -5.79 -8.05 -11.97
C LEU A 4 -6.18 -9.52 -12.23
N LYS A 5 -5.99 -10.00 -13.46
CA LYS A 5 -6.52 -11.32 -13.86
C LYS A 5 -5.71 -12.49 -13.29
N ASP A 6 -4.44 -12.25 -13.00
CA ASP A 6 -3.51 -13.26 -12.51
C ASP A 6 -3.45 -13.26 -10.96
N PRO A 7 -3.77 -14.39 -10.29
CA PRO A 7 -3.67 -14.51 -8.83
C PRO A 7 -2.24 -14.37 -8.29
N GLU A 8 -1.21 -14.75 -9.03
CA GLU A 8 0.18 -14.62 -8.62
C GLU A 8 0.61 -13.16 -8.60
N ILE A 9 0.29 -12.41 -9.66
CA ILE A 9 0.51 -10.96 -9.71
C ILE A 9 -0.25 -10.27 -8.58
N GLN A 10 -1.49 -10.69 -8.28
CA GLN A 10 -2.26 -10.13 -7.15
C GLN A 10 -1.58 -10.38 -5.80
N ARG A 11 -1.00 -11.58 -5.58
CA ARG A 11 -0.26 -11.90 -4.35
C ARG A 11 0.97 -11.03 -4.22
N GLU A 12 1.76 -10.87 -5.27
CA GLU A 12 2.95 -10.00 -5.22
C GLU A 12 2.59 -8.54 -4.94
N VAL A 13 1.60 -8.01 -5.66
CA VAL A 13 1.12 -6.63 -5.45
C VAL A 13 0.59 -6.46 -4.03
N THR A 14 -0.14 -7.45 -3.51
CA THR A 14 -0.64 -7.41 -2.13
C THR A 14 0.50 -7.42 -1.12
N SER A 15 1.52 -8.27 -1.31
CA SER A 15 2.72 -8.28 -0.47
C SER A 15 3.43 -6.93 -0.47
N ARG A 16 3.58 -6.29 -1.63
CA ARG A 16 4.20 -4.95 -1.73
C ARG A 16 3.34 -3.85 -1.07
N VAL A 17 2.01 -3.97 -1.10
CA VAL A 17 1.10 -3.09 -0.35
C VAL A 17 1.27 -3.27 1.17
N ILE A 18 1.37 -4.50 1.66
CA ILE A 18 1.61 -4.80 3.07
C ILE A 18 2.95 -4.19 3.52
N ASN A 19 4.02 -4.46 2.77
CA ASN A 19 5.35 -3.90 3.04
C ASN A 19 5.35 -2.37 3.05
N ALA A 20 4.59 -1.73 2.15
CA ALA A 20 4.44 -0.29 2.14
C ALA A 20 3.81 0.23 3.45
N ILE A 21 2.74 -0.40 3.94
CA ILE A 21 2.06 -0.01 5.18
C ILE A 21 2.99 -0.20 6.38
N GLU A 22 3.67 -1.34 6.46
CA GLU A 22 4.64 -1.63 7.52
C GLU A 22 5.77 -0.61 7.51
N ARG A 23 6.28 -0.26 6.32
CA ARG A 23 7.35 0.74 6.17
C ARG A 23 6.92 2.13 6.63
N LEU A 24 5.67 2.53 6.40
CA LEU A 24 5.14 3.79 6.93
C LEU A 24 5.11 3.79 8.47
N ILE A 25 4.83 2.63 9.07
CA ILE A 25 4.82 2.46 10.52
C ILE A 25 6.24 2.51 11.09
N GLU A 26 7.17 1.77 10.49
CA GLU A 26 8.59 1.76 10.88
C GLU A 26 9.23 3.16 10.81
N LEU A 27 8.88 3.94 9.79
CA LEU A 27 9.39 5.30 9.60
C LEU A 27 8.68 6.35 10.48
N GLY A 28 7.67 5.95 11.26
CA GLY A 28 6.88 6.87 12.09
C GLY A 28 5.98 7.83 11.29
N LEU A 29 5.78 7.59 9.99
CA LEU A 29 4.85 8.35 9.14
C LEU A 29 3.39 8.01 9.47
N VAL A 30 3.16 6.84 10.05
CA VAL A 30 1.91 6.40 10.65
C VAL A 30 2.25 5.67 11.95
N LYS A 31 1.55 5.90 13.06
CA LYS A 31 1.90 5.29 14.36
C LYS A 31 1.62 3.80 14.41
N ASN A 32 0.53 3.35 13.77
CA ASN A 32 0.08 1.95 13.77
C ASN A 32 -1.03 1.71 12.72
N GLN A 33 -1.43 0.45 12.54
CA GLN A 33 -2.49 0.06 11.60
C GLN A 33 -3.84 0.74 11.87
N LYS A 34 -4.15 1.06 13.13
CA LYS A 34 -5.40 1.77 13.50
C LYS A 34 -5.38 3.21 13.01
N GLU A 35 -4.26 3.92 13.14
CA GLU A 35 -4.11 5.25 12.55
C GLU A 35 -4.13 5.19 11.03
N PHE A 36 -3.49 4.18 10.41
CA PHE A 36 -3.58 3.97 8.96
C PHE A 36 -5.04 3.84 8.50
N CYS A 37 -5.86 3.05 9.20
CA CYS A 37 -7.27 2.88 8.90
C CYS A 37 -8.05 4.21 8.99
N LYS A 38 -7.76 5.03 10.00
CA LYS A 38 -8.37 6.36 10.14
C LYS A 38 -8.02 7.29 8.97
N LEU A 39 -6.75 7.29 8.53
CA LEU A 39 -6.28 8.13 7.43
C LEU A 39 -6.81 7.66 6.07
N SER A 40 -6.85 6.36 5.85
CA SER A 40 -7.27 5.74 4.58
C SER A 40 -8.79 5.61 4.43
N GLY A 41 -9.55 5.74 5.51
CA GLY A 41 -10.97 5.40 5.56
C GLY A 41 -11.25 3.90 5.48
N TYR A 42 -10.22 3.04 5.57
CA TYR A 42 -10.40 1.60 5.58
C TYR A 42 -10.93 1.11 6.92
N LYS A 43 -11.80 0.10 6.88
CA LYS A 43 -12.21 -0.63 8.09
C LYS A 43 -11.06 -1.52 8.56
N GLU A 44 -10.75 -1.50 9.85
CA GLU A 44 -9.68 -2.32 10.47
C GLU A 44 -9.82 -3.81 10.14
N ALA A 45 -11.05 -4.36 10.20
CA ALA A 45 -11.32 -5.76 9.85
C ALA A 45 -10.99 -6.09 8.39
N ASN A 46 -11.18 -5.14 7.45
CA ASN A 46 -10.82 -5.35 6.05
C ASN A 46 -9.30 -5.26 5.86
N LEU A 47 -8.64 -4.34 6.55
CA LEU A 47 -7.19 -4.21 6.50
C LEU A 47 -6.52 -5.47 7.06
N SER A 48 -6.96 -5.95 8.23
CA SER A 48 -6.41 -7.15 8.87
C SER A 48 -6.45 -8.37 7.94
N LYS A 49 -7.55 -8.59 7.21
CA LYS A 49 -7.64 -9.66 6.20
C LYS A 49 -6.62 -9.50 5.07
N ILE A 50 -6.30 -8.27 4.68
CA ILE A 50 -5.26 -8.01 3.67
C ILE A 50 -3.88 -8.32 4.27
N MET A 51 -3.59 -7.80 5.47
CA MET A 51 -2.30 -8.02 6.16
C MET A 51 -2.02 -9.51 6.42
N ASN A 52 -3.06 -10.31 6.69
CA ASN A 52 -2.96 -11.75 6.89
C ASN A 52 -2.90 -12.57 5.59
N GLY A 53 -2.98 -11.92 4.42
CA GLY A 53 -3.00 -12.61 3.12
C GLY A 53 -4.34 -13.30 2.78
N GLU A 54 -5.38 -13.13 3.59
CA GLU A 54 -6.73 -13.67 3.36
C GLU A 54 -7.47 -12.92 2.23
N ARG A 55 -7.02 -11.71 1.89
CA ARG A 55 -7.64 -10.86 0.87
C ARG A 55 -6.60 -10.09 0.06
N PHE A 56 -6.81 -10.01 -1.25
CA PHE A 56 -5.98 -9.16 -2.10
C PHE A 56 -6.21 -7.67 -1.85
N ALA A 57 -5.12 -6.92 -1.90
CA ALA A 57 -5.17 -5.46 -1.84
C ALA A 57 -5.89 -4.91 -3.08
N PRO A 58 -6.90 -4.04 -2.90
CA PRO A 58 -7.54 -3.38 -4.03
C PRO A 58 -6.67 -2.24 -4.56
N LEU A 59 -6.84 -1.93 -5.84
CA LEU A 59 -6.11 -0.85 -6.50
C LEU A 59 -6.32 0.53 -5.83
N MET A 60 -7.48 0.74 -5.19
CA MET A 60 -7.72 1.96 -4.39
C MET A 60 -6.71 2.13 -3.25
N LEU A 61 -6.24 1.05 -2.65
CA LEU A 61 -5.24 1.11 -1.59
C LEU A 61 -3.85 1.48 -2.15
N VAL A 62 -3.51 0.98 -3.34
CA VAL A 62 -2.32 1.39 -4.10
C VAL A 62 -2.35 2.89 -4.40
N HIS A 63 -3.49 3.39 -4.89
CA HIS A 63 -3.70 4.81 -5.17
C HIS A 63 -3.53 5.67 -3.92
N PHE A 64 -4.16 5.28 -2.81
CA PHE A 64 -4.04 5.99 -1.53
C PHE A 64 -2.59 6.06 -1.04
N LEU A 65 -1.86 4.92 -1.03
CA LEU A 65 -0.45 4.89 -0.64
C LEU A 65 0.42 5.82 -1.52
N SER A 66 0.14 5.83 -2.81
CA SER A 66 0.88 6.66 -3.76
C SER A 66 0.60 8.15 -3.56
N PHE A 67 -0.66 8.51 -3.41
CA PHE A 67 -1.08 9.91 -3.30
C PHE A 67 -0.78 10.52 -1.92
N SER A 68 -1.04 9.78 -0.83
CA SER A 68 -0.93 10.31 0.52
C SER A 68 0.46 10.19 1.12
N PHE A 69 1.26 9.22 0.68
CA PHE A 69 2.58 8.93 1.26
C PHE A 69 3.70 8.91 0.24
N ASN A 70 3.42 9.29 -1.01
CA ASN A 70 4.40 9.38 -2.08
C ASN A 70 5.14 8.04 -2.34
N ILE A 71 4.46 6.92 -2.10
CA ILE A 71 4.97 5.59 -2.42
C ILE A 71 4.87 5.39 -3.93
N SER A 72 5.89 4.78 -4.54
CA SER A 72 5.94 4.59 -5.98
C SER A 72 4.90 3.55 -6.43
N PRO A 73 3.91 3.92 -7.27
CA PRO A 73 2.99 2.94 -7.83
C PRO A 73 3.72 1.93 -8.73
N THR A 74 4.82 2.33 -9.37
CA THR A 74 5.68 1.44 -10.17
C THR A 74 6.32 0.38 -9.28
N TRP A 75 6.81 0.76 -8.10
CA TRP A 75 7.34 -0.21 -7.14
C TRP A 75 6.23 -1.15 -6.65
N ILE A 76 5.07 -0.63 -6.25
CA ILE A 76 3.96 -1.47 -5.77
C ILE A 76 3.50 -2.48 -6.84
N LEU A 77 3.34 -2.02 -8.08
CA LEU A 77 2.78 -2.85 -9.15
C LEU A 77 3.80 -3.81 -9.75
N LEU A 78 5.05 -3.36 -9.94
CA LEU A 78 6.06 -4.09 -10.72
C LEU A 78 7.25 -4.59 -9.90
N GLY A 79 7.39 -4.17 -8.63
CA GLY A 79 8.55 -4.47 -7.79
C GLY A 79 9.84 -3.79 -8.25
N LYS A 80 9.74 -2.74 -9.07
CA LYS A 80 10.89 -2.07 -9.70
C LYS A 80 11.01 -0.63 -9.24
N GLY A 81 12.25 -0.16 -9.08
CA GLY A 81 12.57 1.21 -8.69
C GLY A 81 12.50 1.44 -7.18
N PRO A 82 12.58 2.71 -6.74
CA PRO A 82 12.57 3.06 -5.32
C PRO A 82 11.16 2.91 -4.71
N VAL A 83 11.10 2.59 -3.42
CA VAL A 83 9.83 2.48 -2.67
C VAL A 83 9.10 3.81 -2.64
N PHE A 84 9.82 4.91 -2.40
CA PHE A 84 9.29 6.26 -2.40
C PHE A 84 9.66 6.95 -3.70
N ASN A 85 8.74 7.73 -4.26
CA ASN A 85 9.08 8.62 -5.37
C ASN A 85 9.96 9.75 -4.81
N LEU A 86 11.26 9.67 -5.06
CA LEU A 86 12.19 10.75 -4.77
C LEU A 86 12.02 11.85 -5.83
N TYR A 87 10.88 12.55 -5.80
CA TYR A 87 10.75 13.81 -6.54
C TYR A 87 10.85 14.96 -5.55
N ASN A 88 11.88 15.78 -5.79
CA ASN A 88 12.27 16.97 -5.04
C ASN A 88 11.04 17.81 -4.67
N LYS A 89 11.03 18.31 -3.43
CA LYS A 89 10.21 19.47 -3.04
C LYS A 89 10.30 20.49 -4.19
N LYS A 90 9.19 20.76 -4.87
CA LYS A 90 9.04 22.07 -5.49
C LYS A 90 8.84 23.02 -4.31
N GLU A 91 9.88 23.82 -4.07
CA GLU A 91 9.79 25.05 -3.29
C GLU A 91 8.67 25.96 -3.81
#